data_AF-A0A962E8I3-F1
#
_entry.id   AF-A0A962E8I3-F1
#
_cell.length_a   1.000
_cell.length_b   1.000
_cell.length_c   1.000
_cell.angle_alpha   90.00
_cell.angle_beta   90.00
_cell.angle_gamma   90.00
#
_symmetry.space_group_name_H-M   'P 1'
#
loop_
_entity.id
_entity.type
_entity.pdbx_description
1 polymer ?
#
loop_
_entity_poly.entity_id
_entity_poly.type
_entity_poly.pdbx_seq_one_letter_code
_entity_poly.pdbx_strand_id
1 'polypeptide(L)'
;MRTSTLLLSGLALLAAMAPALADHHGRGHEPTDGFPGIYTSPRMTLTFTGDGYLIVVVNSSKVAAMVGQYTINEQILSLRDVSPPAFFPSEVQECVKTHEGKYRLADDGEQIQWELVEDPCAGRARLYGGMVMHHYVRPEPAADATASAPKTD
;
A
#
# COMPACT_ATOMS: atom_id res chain seq x y z
N MET A 1 65.43 26.34 -17.77
CA MET A 1 64.31 25.44 -17.44
C MET A 1 64.76 24.60 -16.24
N ARG A 2 64.08 24.73 -15.09
CA ARG A 2 64.47 24.13 -13.81
C ARG A 2 63.94 22.69 -13.68
N THR A 3 64.79 21.84 -13.15
CA THR A 3 64.63 20.43 -12.77
C THR A 3 64.07 20.26 -11.34
N SER A 4 63.58 19.03 -11.07
CA SER A 4 63.43 18.34 -9.76
C SER A 4 62.12 18.56 -8.97
N THR A 5 61.55 17.63 -8.18
CA THR A 5 61.56 16.15 -7.99
C THR A 5 60.43 15.86 -6.95
N LEU A 6 59.80 14.68 -7.07
CA LEU A 6 58.87 13.93 -6.19
C LEU A 6 58.69 14.27 -4.69
N LEU A 7 57.46 14.02 -4.17
CA LEU A 7 57.09 13.39 -2.88
C LEU A 7 55.57 13.09 -2.91
N LEU A 8 55.11 11.84 -3.04
CA LEU A 8 54.79 10.83 -2.00
C LEU A 8 53.68 11.20 -0.98
N SER A 9 52.62 10.37 -1.03
CA SER A 9 51.88 9.80 0.12
C SER A 9 50.78 10.59 0.81
N GLY A 10 49.58 9.99 0.81
CA GLY A 10 48.47 10.33 1.69
C GLY A 10 47.36 9.28 1.62
N LEU A 11 47.65 8.07 2.12
CA LEU A 11 46.65 7.02 2.38
C LEU A 11 45.79 7.49 3.56
N ALA A 12 44.49 7.71 3.35
CA ALA A 12 43.52 7.82 4.44
C ALA A 12 42.61 6.57 4.42
N LEU A 13 42.63 5.89 5.56
CA LEU A 13 41.96 4.63 5.87
C LEU A 13 40.44 4.70 5.75
N LEU A 14 39.89 3.59 5.24
CA LEU A 14 38.79 2.78 5.76
C LEU A 14 37.60 3.41 6.52
N ALA A 15 36.45 2.91 6.06
CA ALA A 15 35.30 2.44 6.85
C ALA A 15 34.20 3.45 7.21
N ALA A 16 33.20 3.48 6.33
CA ALA A 16 31.83 3.30 6.79
C ALA A 16 31.26 2.07 6.09
N MET A 17 31.31 0.92 6.77
CA MET A 17 30.41 -0.19 6.47
C MET A 17 29.10 0.06 7.22
N ALA A 18 28.00 0.13 6.48
CA ALA A 18 26.70 -0.37 6.92
C ALA A 18 25.86 -0.63 5.66
N PRO A 19 25.00 -1.65 5.69
CA PRO A 19 24.78 -2.49 4.53
C PRO A 19 23.76 -1.86 3.60
N ALA A 20 24.06 -1.83 2.29
CA ALA A 20 22.99 -1.87 1.29
C ALA A 20 22.44 -3.30 1.21
N LEU A 21 21.95 -3.83 2.33
CA LEU A 21 21.02 -4.96 2.35
C LEU A 21 19.62 -4.36 2.42
N ALA A 22 19.21 -3.82 1.28
CA ALA A 22 17.83 -3.72 0.90
C ALA A 22 17.71 -4.18 -0.56
N ASP A 23 18.35 -5.31 -0.89
CA ASP A 23 17.90 -6.14 -2.00
C ASP A 23 16.83 -7.08 -1.45
N HIS A 24 15.66 -6.51 -1.19
CA HIS A 24 14.43 -7.27 -1.16
C HIS A 24 13.72 -7.00 -2.48
N HIS A 25 14.01 -7.89 -3.43
CA HIS A 25 13.31 -8.08 -4.69
C HIS A 25 11.86 -7.57 -4.69
N GLY A 26 11.68 -6.37 -5.23
CA GLY A 26 10.40 -5.79 -5.61
C GLY A 26 10.68 -4.77 -6.69
N ARG A 27 10.32 -5.10 -7.93
CA ARG A 27 10.53 -4.25 -9.11
C ARG A 27 9.90 -2.88 -8.87
N GLY A 28 10.61 -1.83 -9.30
CA GLY A 28 10.27 -0.44 -9.07
C GLY A 28 8.83 -0.07 -9.40
N HIS A 29 8.12 0.38 -8.38
CA HIS A 29 7.14 1.45 -8.50
C HIS A 29 7.65 2.55 -7.59
N GLU A 30 7.92 3.74 -8.15
CA GLU A 30 8.11 4.91 -7.30
C GLU A 30 6.85 5.05 -6.44
N PRO A 31 6.98 5.16 -5.10
CA PRO A 31 5.84 5.45 -4.24
C PRO A 31 5.16 6.72 -4.78
N THR A 32 3.92 6.59 -5.23
CA THR A 32 3.03 7.76 -5.21
C THR A 32 2.82 8.08 -3.75
N ASP A 33 2.92 9.36 -3.36
CA ASP A 33 2.77 9.78 -1.96
C ASP A 33 1.56 9.05 -1.33
N GLY A 34 1.82 8.27 -0.29
CA GLY A 34 0.82 7.45 0.40
C GLY A 34 0.88 5.94 0.16
N PHE A 35 1.39 5.43 -0.97
CA PHE A 35 1.36 3.99 -1.31
C PHE A 35 2.74 3.31 -1.26
N PRO A 36 2.86 2.05 -0.80
CA PRO A 36 1.84 1.18 -0.18
C PRO A 36 1.38 1.67 1.20
N GLY A 37 0.20 1.23 1.66
CA GLY A 37 -0.42 1.72 2.89
C GLY A 37 -1.72 1.02 3.30
N ILE A 38 -2.25 1.36 4.47
CA ILE A 38 -3.56 0.92 4.95
C ILE A 38 -4.49 2.13 4.97
N TYR A 39 -5.68 1.94 4.42
CA TYR A 39 -6.70 2.98 4.31
C TYR A 39 -8.04 2.47 4.77
N THR A 40 -8.88 3.39 5.28
CA THR A 40 -10.20 3.05 5.78
C THR A 40 -11.26 3.93 5.15
N SER A 41 -12.40 3.29 4.89
CA SER A 41 -13.69 3.94 4.69
C SER A 41 -14.63 3.45 5.80
N PRO A 42 -15.82 4.03 5.97
CA PRO A 42 -16.79 3.48 6.93
C PRO A 42 -17.11 1.99 6.70
N ARG A 43 -17.07 1.53 5.45
CA ARG A 43 -17.49 0.17 5.07
C ARG A 43 -16.34 -0.84 5.02
N MET A 44 -15.14 -0.39 4.66
CA MET A 44 -14.03 -1.29 4.32
C MET A 44 -12.69 -0.74 4.77
N THR A 45 -11.76 -1.65 5.04
CA THR A 45 -10.34 -1.38 5.20
C THR A 45 -9.62 -1.94 3.98
N LEU A 46 -8.77 -1.14 3.35
CA LEU A 46 -8.00 -1.48 2.16
C LEU A 46 -6.51 -1.50 2.54
N THR A 47 -5.85 -2.63 2.31
CA THR A 47 -4.42 -2.78 2.52
C THR A 47 -3.73 -2.93 1.17
N PHE A 48 -2.98 -1.91 0.78
CA PHE A 48 -2.10 -1.92 -0.37
C PHE A 48 -0.72 -2.40 0.06
N THR A 49 -0.28 -3.54 -0.47
CA THR A 49 0.99 -4.15 -0.13
C THR A 49 2.09 -3.72 -1.11
N GLY A 50 3.34 -3.68 -0.65
CA GLY A 50 4.48 -3.27 -1.49
C GLY A 50 4.78 -4.19 -2.68
N ASP A 51 4.20 -5.40 -2.71
CA ASP A 51 4.31 -6.37 -3.80
C ASP A 51 3.13 -6.30 -4.80
N GLY A 52 2.28 -5.28 -4.71
CA GLY A 52 1.24 -5.01 -5.70
C GLY A 52 -0.07 -5.74 -5.48
N TYR A 53 -0.39 -6.13 -4.24
CA TYR A 53 -1.69 -6.69 -3.87
C TYR A 53 -2.54 -5.72 -3.06
N LEU A 54 -3.83 -5.74 -3.35
CA LEU A 54 -4.86 -5.07 -2.56
C LEU A 54 -5.66 -6.11 -1.81
N ILE A 55 -5.73 -5.98 -0.49
CA ILE A 55 -6.61 -6.79 0.36
C ILE A 55 -7.73 -5.89 0.87
N VAL A 56 -8.98 -6.28 0.64
CA VAL A 56 -10.16 -5.55 1.12
C VAL A 56 -10.84 -6.34 2.23
N VAL A 57 -10.94 -5.73 3.40
CA VAL A 57 -11.62 -6.26 4.57
C VAL A 57 -12.92 -5.49 4.78
N VAL A 58 -14.03 -6.19 4.98
CA VAL A 58 -15.32 -5.56 5.32
C VAL A 58 -15.33 -5.26 6.82
N ASN A 59 -15.53 -3.99 7.19
CA ASN A 59 -15.33 -3.53 8.56
C ASN A 59 -16.31 -4.13 9.57
N SER A 60 -17.54 -4.44 9.14
CA SER A 60 -18.58 -5.00 10.01
C SER A 60 -18.35 -6.47 10.36
N SER A 61 -17.80 -7.25 9.42
CA SER A 61 -17.57 -8.68 9.60
C SER A 61 -16.12 -9.01 9.96
N LYS A 62 -15.18 -8.08 9.76
CA LYS A 62 -13.73 -8.29 9.88
C LYS A 62 -13.21 -9.42 8.98
N VAL A 63 -13.91 -9.69 7.88
CA VAL A 63 -13.55 -10.73 6.90
C VAL A 63 -12.89 -10.09 5.69
N ALA A 64 -11.77 -10.65 5.25
CA ALA A 64 -11.19 -10.35 3.95
C ALA A 64 -12.16 -10.81 2.86
N ALA A 65 -12.75 -9.85 2.16
CA ALA A 65 -13.76 -10.11 1.13
C ALA A 65 -13.15 -10.15 -0.27
N MET A 66 -12.01 -9.48 -0.51
CA MET A 66 -11.38 -9.46 -1.82
C MET A 66 -9.85 -9.44 -1.72
N VAL A 67 -9.20 -10.13 -2.65
CA VAL A 67 -7.78 -9.97 -2.96
C VAL A 67 -7.65 -9.59 -4.42
N GLY A 68 -6.94 -8.50 -4.70
CA GLY A 68 -6.72 -7.98 -6.05
C GLY A 68 -5.25 -7.72 -6.29
N GLN A 69 -4.88 -7.68 -7.56
CA GLN A 69 -3.60 -7.15 -8.01
C GLN A 69 -3.81 -5.70 -8.44
N TYR A 70 -2.87 -4.84 -8.05
CA TYR A 70 -2.92 -3.44 -8.41
C TYR A 70 -1.60 -2.93 -8.98
N THR A 71 -1.70 -1.90 -9.79
CA THR A 71 -0.58 -1.04 -10.18
C THR A 71 -1.03 0.41 -10.09
N ILE A 72 -0.09 1.31 -9.84
CA ILE A 72 -0.34 2.76 -9.90
C ILE A 72 0.66 3.36 -10.88
N ASN A 73 0.15 4.12 -11.85
CA ASN A 73 0.94 4.90 -12.79
C ASN A 73 0.25 6.25 -13.00
N GLU A 74 0.99 7.36 -12.85
CA GLU A 74 0.45 8.72 -13.03
C GLU A 74 -0.90 8.93 -12.29
N GLN A 75 -0.97 8.50 -11.03
CA GLN A 75 -2.17 8.56 -10.18
C GLN A 75 -3.36 7.71 -10.67
N ILE A 76 -3.19 6.87 -11.68
CA ILE A 76 -4.19 5.89 -12.11
C ILE A 76 -3.92 4.55 -11.43
N LEU A 77 -4.84 4.15 -10.57
CA LEU A 77 -4.94 2.81 -10.01
C LEU A 77 -5.58 1.88 -11.04
N SER A 78 -4.84 0.88 -11.51
CA SER A 78 -5.38 -0.27 -12.22
C SER A 78 -5.56 -1.43 -11.25
N LEU A 79 -6.73 -2.05 -11.23
CA LEU A 79 -7.12 -3.10 -10.28
C LEU A 79 -7.77 -4.28 -10.99
N ARG A 80 -7.29 -5.49 -10.70
CA ARG A 80 -7.91 -6.77 -11.11
C ARG A 80 -8.09 -7.68 -9.91
N ASP A 81 -9.24 -8.33 -9.80
CA ASP A 81 -9.52 -9.20 -8.67
C ASP A 81 -8.89 -10.58 -8.91
N VAL A 82 -8.05 -11.04 -7.99
CA VAL A 82 -7.54 -12.43 -7.99
C VAL A 82 -8.56 -13.34 -7.31
N SER A 83 -9.06 -12.88 -6.17
CA SER A 83 -10.14 -13.50 -5.41
C SER A 83 -11.22 -12.46 -5.17
N PRO A 84 -12.26 -12.40 -6.02
CA PRO A 84 -13.35 -11.45 -5.85
C PRO A 84 -14.23 -11.82 -4.66
N PRO A 85 -15.09 -10.89 -4.20
CA PRO A 85 -16.08 -11.16 -3.18
C PRO A 85 -16.97 -12.36 -3.50
N ALA A 86 -17.08 -13.29 -2.56
CA ALA A 86 -17.89 -14.50 -2.71
C ALA A 86 -19.40 -14.21 -2.91
N PHE A 87 -19.85 -13.02 -2.52
CA PHE A 87 -21.23 -12.57 -2.68
C PHE A 87 -21.49 -11.85 -4.02
N PHE A 88 -20.48 -11.65 -4.87
CA PHE A 88 -20.72 -11.20 -6.23
C PHE A 88 -21.43 -12.31 -7.04
N PRO A 89 -22.38 -11.96 -7.92
CA PRO A 89 -22.90 -12.90 -8.91
C PRO A 89 -21.77 -13.49 -9.76
N SER A 90 -21.95 -14.72 -10.24
CA SER A 90 -20.92 -15.45 -11.02
C SER A 90 -20.38 -14.65 -12.21
N GLU A 91 -21.26 -13.98 -12.93
CA GLU A 91 -20.93 -13.16 -14.10
C GLU A 91 -20.09 -11.94 -13.72
N VAL A 92 -20.32 -11.36 -12.53
CA VAL A 92 -19.50 -10.27 -12.01
C VAL A 92 -18.14 -10.81 -11.59
N GLN A 93 -18.10 -11.93 -10.88
CA GLN A 93 -16.85 -12.57 -10.47
C GLN A 93 -15.94 -12.91 -11.67
N GLU A 94 -16.50 -13.42 -12.76
CA GLU A 94 -15.76 -13.71 -13.98
C GLU A 94 -15.23 -12.44 -14.65
N CYS A 95 -16.06 -11.39 -14.73
CA CYS A 95 -15.66 -10.13 -15.30
C CYS A 95 -14.45 -9.54 -14.55
N VAL A 96 -14.54 -9.42 -13.22
CA VAL A 96 -13.52 -8.71 -12.41
C VAL A 96 -12.19 -9.47 -12.34
N LYS A 97 -12.21 -10.79 -12.53
CA LYS A 97 -11.02 -11.63 -12.67
C LYS A 97 -10.29 -11.43 -13.99
N THR A 98 -11.04 -11.11 -15.04
CA THR A 98 -10.50 -11.03 -16.41
C THR A 98 -10.13 -9.62 -16.81
N HIS A 99 -10.86 -8.62 -16.32
CA HIS A 99 -10.70 -7.23 -16.73
C HIS A 99 -10.20 -6.36 -15.58
N GLU A 100 -9.36 -5.39 -15.93
CA GLU A 100 -8.93 -4.34 -15.03
C GLU A 100 -9.98 -3.23 -14.93
N GLY A 101 -10.17 -2.72 -13.72
CA GLY A 101 -10.82 -1.44 -13.47
C GLY A 101 -9.74 -0.38 -13.23
N LYS A 102 -9.96 0.83 -13.75
CA LYS A 102 -9.07 1.97 -13.67
C LYS A 102 -9.75 3.10 -12.93
N TYR A 103 -9.05 3.62 -11.93
CA TYR A 103 -9.53 4.65 -11.03
C TYR A 103 -8.45 5.72 -10.88
N ARG A 104 -8.81 6.99 -11.03
CA ARG A 104 -7.89 8.08 -10.72
C ARG A 104 -7.92 8.33 -9.23
N LEU A 105 -6.74 8.42 -8.63
CA LEU A 105 -6.55 8.74 -7.23
C LEU A 105 -6.40 10.26 -7.11
N ALA A 106 -7.31 10.89 -6.39
CA ALA A 106 -7.21 12.28 -5.99
C ALA A 106 -6.92 12.35 -4.48
N ASP A 107 -5.74 12.83 -4.11
CA ASP A 107 -5.29 12.97 -2.73
C ASP A 107 -5.23 14.46 -2.36
N ASP A 108 -5.86 14.84 -1.25
CA ASP A 108 -5.84 16.20 -0.70
C ASP A 108 -4.99 16.33 0.58
N GLY A 109 -4.31 15.26 0.99
CA GLY A 109 -3.51 15.15 2.20
C GLY A 109 -4.29 14.64 3.43
N GLU A 110 -5.62 14.60 3.38
CA GLU A 110 -6.46 14.03 4.43
C GLU A 110 -7.17 12.75 3.98
N GLN A 111 -7.54 12.69 2.70
CA GLN A 111 -8.27 11.59 2.11
C GLN A 111 -7.83 11.34 0.66
N ILE A 112 -8.02 10.09 0.24
CA ILE A 112 -7.85 9.64 -1.13
C ILE A 112 -9.21 9.29 -1.71
N GLN A 113 -9.61 10.01 -2.75
CA GLN A 113 -10.81 9.72 -3.53
C GLN A 113 -10.45 8.92 -4.79
N TRP A 114 -11.26 7.90 -5.10
CA TRP A 114 -11.16 7.11 -6.31
C TRP A 114 -12.22 7.57 -7.30
N GLU A 115 -11.79 8.18 -8.39
CA GLU A 115 -12.67 8.55 -9.48
C GLU A 115 -12.65 7.48 -10.55
N LEU A 116 -13.82 6.99 -10.96
CA LEU A 116 -13.90 6.01 -12.03
C LEU A 116 -13.36 6.60 -13.34
N VAL A 117 -12.36 5.96 -13.93
CA VAL A 117 -11.88 6.26 -15.29
C VAL A 117 -12.52 5.29 -16.27
N GLU A 118 -12.37 4.00 -16.01
CA GLU A 118 -12.86 2.93 -16.87
C GLU A 118 -12.99 1.65 -16.04
N ASP A 119 -14.15 1.00 -16.00
CA ASP A 119 -14.24 -0.36 -15.48
C ASP A 119 -15.38 -1.08 -16.20
N PRO A 120 -15.08 -2.09 -17.06
CA PRO A 120 -16.10 -2.80 -17.81
C PRO A 120 -17.00 -3.66 -16.90
N CYS A 121 -16.59 -3.89 -15.65
CA CYS A 121 -17.33 -4.68 -14.68
C CYS A 121 -18.21 -3.78 -13.80
N ALA A 122 -19.43 -3.52 -14.26
CA ALA A 122 -20.37 -2.57 -13.63
C ALA A 122 -20.56 -2.76 -12.12
N GLY A 123 -20.52 -4.00 -11.62
CA GLY A 123 -20.61 -4.32 -10.19
C GLY A 123 -19.44 -3.76 -9.37
N ARG A 124 -18.21 -3.88 -9.90
CA ARG A 124 -16.99 -3.33 -9.28
C ARG A 124 -16.90 -1.82 -9.46
N ALA A 125 -17.20 -1.32 -10.67
CA ALA A 125 -17.26 0.11 -10.97
C ALA A 125 -18.16 0.86 -9.98
N ARG A 126 -19.33 0.28 -9.63
CA ARG A 126 -20.27 0.85 -8.65
C ARG A 126 -19.75 0.78 -7.21
N LEU A 127 -18.95 -0.23 -6.88
CA LEU A 127 -18.40 -0.40 -5.53
C LEU A 127 -17.27 0.60 -5.26
N TYR A 128 -16.36 0.80 -6.21
CA TYR A 128 -15.15 1.61 -6.04
C TYR A 128 -15.24 3.01 -6.65
N GLY A 129 -16.12 3.25 -7.63
CA GLY A 129 -16.30 4.57 -8.22
C GLY A 129 -16.85 5.57 -7.20
N GLY A 130 -16.08 6.61 -6.93
CA GLY A 130 -16.39 7.62 -5.91
C GLY A 130 -16.04 7.21 -4.49
N MET A 131 -15.24 6.15 -4.30
CA MET A 131 -14.79 5.75 -2.97
C MET A 131 -13.91 6.82 -2.36
N VAL A 132 -14.17 7.16 -1.10
CA VAL A 132 -13.31 8.03 -0.30
C VAL A 132 -12.68 7.18 0.80
N MET A 133 -11.38 7.28 0.94
CA MET A 133 -10.59 6.56 1.95
C MET A 133 -9.74 7.54 2.74
N HIS A 134 -9.52 7.25 4.02
CA HIS A 134 -8.62 7.98 4.89
C HIS A 134 -7.41 7.11 5.22
N HIS A 135 -6.27 7.73 5.50
CA HIS A 135 -5.14 7.00 6.05
C HIS A 135 -5.52 6.32 7.37
N TYR A 136 -5.18 5.04 7.50
CA TYR A 136 -5.44 4.32 8.74
C TYR A 136 -4.56 4.88 9.87
N VAL A 137 -5.22 5.46 10.87
CA VAL A 137 -4.58 5.82 12.14
C VAL A 137 -4.71 4.63 13.08
N ARG A 138 -3.58 4.04 13.47
CA ARG A 138 -3.56 2.98 14.47
C ARG A 138 -4.13 3.54 15.78
N PRO A 139 -5.17 2.92 16.37
CA PRO A 139 -5.64 3.30 17.69
C PRO A 139 -4.49 3.16 18.71
N GLU A 140 -4.38 4.12 19.63
CA GLU A 140 -3.47 3.95 20.76
C GLU A 140 -3.85 2.67 21.53
N PRO A 141 -2.88 1.86 21.97
CA PRO A 141 -3.15 0.74 22.84
C PRO A 141 -3.91 1.24 24.07
N ALA A 142 -4.94 0.49 24.51
CA ALA A 142 -5.52 0.75 25.81
C ALA A 142 -4.40 0.66 26.86
N ALA A 143 -4.26 1.68 27.70
CA ALA A 143 -3.30 1.65 28.79
C ALA A 143 -3.53 0.38 29.63
N ASP A 144 -2.48 -0.43 29.79
CA ASP A 144 -2.54 -1.69 30.54
C ASP A 144 -3.07 -1.43 31.96
N ALA A 145 -4.31 -1.85 32.22
CA ALA A 145 -4.93 -1.77 33.54
C ALA A 145 -4.36 -2.80 34.54
N THR A 146 -3.25 -3.47 34.23
CA THR A 146 -2.67 -4.57 35.02
C THR A 146 -1.44 -4.19 35.84
N ALA A 147 -0.94 -2.95 35.72
CA ALA A 147 0.17 -2.49 36.56
C ALA A 147 -0.31 -1.95 37.91
N SER A 148 -0.83 -2.81 38.79
CA SER A 148 -0.84 -2.65 40.27
C SER A 148 -1.61 -3.78 40.95
N ALA A 149 -1.10 -5.00 40.92
CA ALA A 149 -1.39 -5.93 42.02
C ALA A 149 -0.32 -5.71 43.10
N PRO A 150 -0.65 -5.16 44.28
CA PRO A 150 0.33 -5.01 45.36
C PRO A 150 0.81 -6.40 45.79
N LYS A 151 2.13 -6.58 45.85
CA LYS A 151 2.71 -7.74 46.53
C LYS A 151 2.38 -7.59 48.02
N THR A 152 1.58 -8.50 48.54
CA THR A 152 1.49 -8.73 49.99
C THR A 152 2.75 -9.48 50.41
N ASP A 153 3.52 -8.85 51.30
CA ASP A 153 4.62 -9.48 52.04
C ASP A 153 4.11 -10.58 52.99
#